data_AF-A0A0C1U4H6-F1
#
_entry.id   AF-A0A0C1U4H6-F1
#
_cell.length_a   1.000
_cell.length_b   1.000
_cell.length_c   1.000
_cell.angle_alpha   90.00
_cell.angle_beta   90.00
_cell.angle_gamma   90.00
#
_symmetry.space_group_name_H-M   'P 1'
#
loop_
_entity.id
_entity.type
_entity.pdbx_description
1 polymer ?
#
loop_
_entity_poly.entity_id
_entity_poly.type
_entity_poly.pdbx_seq_one_letter_code
_entity_poly.pdbx_strand_id
1 'polypeptide(L)'
;MMNLCKYLPPIASDYSGVSSIVFEMNSLNILYSPGGCDHSIIEIDETRNFFETSFLSTSLNEIHVITGAENEFMESLKKIDVSTFDFISLIGTPISALTGVDFNSIALKIEKELKIPVVVFNTSGFESYPIGISEGLFKLGEKFLKESNVDLKEDYINVIGYTPFVLGNRVHLDELFEVLHSSSYKINTFGKDGYSLNDIKLLSKAKINIVISLEGLKLAKYMKEKFNIPYILELPVGVTGMRNYIDVLEEFNISIDKDIRLRYSNIDIGNNYKLDDKKVLIIGEPFIATTIEKCLKKDFTMKNISILSIIKKGTNSEKFYVSNGHSEVKFFEEEKKILEEISSADIIIADPIFQNFISYENNVKFIPLPYLGFSGREFSHIDYEYIGGKGFNYFKKYLEN
;
A
#
# COMPACT_ATOMS: atom_id res chain seq x y z
N MET A 1 4.51 -28.15 12.08
CA MET A 1 4.50 -27.40 13.35
C MET A 1 4.02 -26.00 13.02
N MET A 2 2.95 -25.54 13.67
CA MET A 2 2.46 -24.17 13.50
C MET A 2 3.48 -23.28 14.20
N ASN A 3 4.34 -22.59 13.43
CA ASN A 3 5.32 -21.66 13.98
C ASN A 3 4.54 -20.52 14.65
N LEU A 4 4.34 -20.60 15.97
CA LEU A 4 3.92 -19.44 16.76
C LEU A 4 4.99 -18.37 16.58
N CYS A 5 4.61 -17.19 16.11
CA CYS A 5 5.46 -16.02 16.27
C CYS A 5 5.49 -15.72 17.77
N LYS A 6 6.67 -15.82 18.38
CA LYS A 6 6.82 -15.66 19.82
C LYS A 6 7.05 -14.19 20.19
N TYR A 7 7.58 -13.40 19.25
CA TYR A 7 8.01 -12.04 19.51
C TYR A 7 7.54 -11.02 18.46
N LEU A 8 7.29 -11.45 17.22
CA LEU A 8 6.81 -10.57 16.16
C LEU A 8 5.30 -10.70 15.96
N PRO A 9 4.59 -9.59 15.71
CA PRO A 9 3.18 -9.66 15.31
C PRO A 9 3.04 -10.32 13.92
N PRO A 10 1.87 -10.87 13.57
CA PRO A 10 1.59 -11.21 12.18
C PRO A 10 1.45 -9.94 11.32
N ILE A 11 1.73 -10.05 10.02
CA ILE A 11 1.40 -8.99 9.07
C ILE A 11 -0.12 -8.86 8.89
N ALA A 12 -0.56 -7.66 8.51
CA ALA A 12 -1.97 -7.38 8.26
C ALA A 12 -2.56 -8.30 7.18
N SER A 13 -3.84 -8.62 7.33
CA SER A 13 -4.58 -9.55 6.46
C SER A 13 -5.01 -8.91 5.14
N ASP A 14 -5.45 -9.74 4.19
CA ASP A 14 -6.05 -9.30 2.93
C ASP A 14 -7.30 -8.41 3.12
N TYR A 15 -8.19 -8.73 4.07
CA TYR A 15 -9.38 -7.91 4.36
C TYR A 15 -9.01 -6.57 5.02
N SER A 16 -7.96 -6.53 5.85
CA SER A 16 -7.38 -5.26 6.32
C SER A 16 -6.84 -4.46 5.13
N GLY A 17 -6.16 -5.13 4.19
CA GLY A 17 -5.63 -4.52 2.96
C GLY A 17 -6.73 -3.88 2.11
N VAL A 18 -7.83 -4.60 1.87
CA VAL A 18 -9.02 -4.08 1.18
C VAL A 18 -9.63 -2.90 1.95
N SER A 19 -9.75 -3.02 3.28
CA SER A 19 -10.30 -1.96 4.13
C SER A 19 -9.49 -0.67 4.01
N SER A 20 -8.16 -0.78 3.97
CA SER A 20 -7.26 0.38 3.80
C SER A 20 -7.55 1.21 2.54
N ILE A 21 -8.08 0.57 1.49
CA ILE A 21 -8.48 1.21 0.24
C ILE A 21 -9.86 1.86 0.37
N VAL A 22 -10.87 1.08 0.77
CA VAL A 22 -12.27 1.50 0.68
C VAL A 22 -12.65 2.53 1.76
N PHE A 23 -11.84 2.67 2.81
CA PHE A 23 -12.06 3.69 3.85
C PHE A 23 -11.77 5.12 3.37
N GLU A 24 -11.09 5.31 2.24
CA GLU A 24 -10.90 6.65 1.63
C GLU A 24 -12.02 7.05 0.68
N MET A 25 -12.96 6.13 0.45
CA MET A 25 -14.00 6.29 -0.54
C MET A 25 -15.32 6.62 0.15
N ASN A 26 -16.20 7.29 -0.58
CA ASN A 26 -17.58 7.46 -0.17
C ASN A 26 -18.38 6.15 -0.33
N SER A 27 -18.08 5.15 0.50
CA SER A 27 -18.72 3.84 0.47
C SER A 27 -19.18 3.37 1.85
N LEU A 28 -20.28 2.61 1.87
CA LEU A 28 -20.67 1.83 3.03
C LEU A 28 -19.88 0.52 3.02
N ASN A 29 -18.98 0.35 3.98
CA ASN A 29 -18.06 -0.76 4.05
C ASN A 29 -18.56 -1.80 5.05
N ILE A 30 -18.89 -2.99 4.57
CA ILE A 30 -19.48 -4.06 5.37
C ILE A 30 -18.50 -5.23 5.45
N LEU A 31 -17.99 -5.49 6.66
CA LEU A 31 -17.27 -6.70 6.98
C LEU A 31 -18.28 -7.80 7.34
N TYR A 32 -18.38 -8.83 6.51
CA TYR A 32 -19.28 -9.94 6.77
C TYR A 32 -18.58 -10.99 7.66
N SER A 33 -18.89 -10.99 8.95
CA SER A 33 -18.16 -11.70 9.99
C SER A 33 -19.09 -12.23 11.10
N PRO A 34 -18.74 -13.33 11.78
CA PRO A 34 -19.34 -13.66 13.08
C PRO A 34 -18.95 -12.70 14.22
N GLY A 35 -17.99 -11.81 13.98
CA GLY A 35 -17.45 -10.84 14.95
C GLY A 35 -15.97 -11.10 15.24
N GLY A 36 -15.27 -10.09 15.78
CA GLY A 36 -13.87 -10.18 16.24
C GLY A 36 -12.80 -9.82 15.20
N CYS A 37 -13.05 -10.05 13.91
CA CYS A 37 -12.13 -9.62 12.82
C CYS A 37 -12.14 -8.09 12.59
N ASP A 38 -13.17 -7.41 13.09
CA ASP A 38 -13.30 -5.96 13.07
C ASP A 38 -12.30 -5.27 14.01
N HIS A 39 -11.99 -5.88 15.16
CA HIS A 39 -11.14 -5.27 16.17
C HIS A 39 -9.71 -5.02 15.67
N SER A 40 -9.11 -5.95 14.92
CA SER A 40 -7.78 -5.74 14.34
C SER A 40 -7.77 -4.57 13.36
N ILE A 41 -8.84 -4.40 12.58
CA ILE A 41 -8.96 -3.27 11.65
C ILE A 41 -9.08 -1.95 12.42
N ILE A 42 -10.01 -1.89 13.39
CA ILE A 42 -10.40 -0.66 14.06
C ILE A 42 -9.34 -0.18 15.06
N GLU A 43 -8.72 -1.10 15.79
CA GLU A 43 -7.81 -0.74 16.90
C GLU A 43 -6.35 -0.66 16.47
N ILE A 44 -5.94 -1.49 15.50
CA ILE A 44 -4.52 -1.68 15.16
C ILE A 44 -4.22 -1.16 13.76
N ASP A 45 -4.92 -1.69 12.76
CA ASP A 45 -4.50 -1.53 11.37
C ASP A 45 -4.85 -0.14 10.80
N GLU A 46 -6.08 0.33 10.98
CA GLU A 46 -6.48 1.63 10.44
C GLU A 46 -5.70 2.75 11.14
N THR A 47 -5.00 3.61 10.40
CA THR A 47 -4.19 4.68 11.00
C THR A 47 -4.86 6.05 10.95
N ARG A 48 -5.92 6.19 10.15
CA ARG A 48 -6.70 7.42 9.99
C ARG A 48 -7.81 7.50 11.03
N ASN A 49 -8.56 8.60 11.01
CA ASN A 49 -9.71 8.78 11.88
C ASN A 49 -10.83 7.82 11.49
N PHE A 50 -10.96 6.72 12.23
CA PHE A 50 -12.00 5.72 12.00
C PHE A 50 -13.42 6.30 12.08
N PHE A 51 -13.66 7.36 12.87
CA PHE A 51 -14.98 7.98 12.98
C PHE A 51 -15.45 8.69 11.70
N GLU A 52 -14.54 8.90 10.75
CA GLU A 52 -14.86 9.42 9.41
C GLU A 52 -15.14 8.30 8.40
N THR A 53 -15.00 7.04 8.80
CA THR A 53 -15.23 5.87 7.93
C THR A 53 -16.62 5.28 8.17
N SER A 54 -17.34 4.95 7.09
CA SER A 54 -18.63 4.27 7.17
C SER A 54 -18.43 2.75 7.15
N PHE A 55 -18.04 2.19 8.30
CA PHE A 55 -17.74 0.78 8.47
C PHE A 55 -18.71 0.07 9.41
N LEU A 56 -19.20 -1.10 9.00
CA LEU A 56 -20.06 -1.98 9.78
C LEU A 56 -19.54 -3.42 9.72
N SER A 57 -19.66 -4.15 10.83
CA SER A 57 -19.47 -5.60 10.84
C SER A 57 -20.81 -6.28 11.11
N THR A 58 -21.04 -7.42 10.48
CA THR A 58 -22.10 -8.33 10.94
C THR A 58 -21.67 -9.04 12.23
N SER A 59 -22.66 -9.57 12.97
CA SER A 59 -22.45 -10.40 14.16
C SER A 59 -23.23 -11.71 13.99
N LEU A 60 -22.65 -12.64 13.25
CA LEU A 60 -23.22 -13.97 13.01
C LEU A 60 -22.97 -14.88 14.23
N ASN A 61 -24.02 -15.51 14.74
CA ASN A 61 -23.89 -16.57 15.76
C ASN A 61 -23.65 -17.94 15.10
N GLU A 62 -23.40 -18.98 15.90
CA GLU A 62 -23.15 -20.34 15.38
C GLU A 62 -24.30 -20.88 14.52
N ILE A 63 -25.55 -20.52 14.84
CA ILE A 63 -26.71 -20.91 14.04
C ILE A 63 -26.65 -20.25 12.67
N HIS A 64 -26.36 -18.94 12.61
CA HIS A 64 -26.21 -18.19 11.36
C HIS A 64 -25.09 -18.72 10.47
N VAL A 65 -24.02 -19.25 11.06
CA VAL A 65 -22.93 -19.90 10.31
C VAL A 65 -23.42 -21.17 9.60
N ILE A 66 -24.39 -21.88 10.18
CA ILE A 66 -24.98 -23.11 9.61
C ILE A 66 -26.14 -22.80 8.66
N THR A 67 -27.05 -21.91 9.05
CA THR A 67 -28.31 -21.65 8.35
C THR A 67 -28.23 -20.49 7.37
N GLY A 68 -27.17 -19.69 7.42
CA GLY A 68 -27.07 -18.39 6.77
C GLY A 68 -27.82 -17.29 7.53
N ALA A 69 -27.48 -16.04 7.25
CA ALA A 69 -28.11 -14.84 7.84
C ALA A 69 -28.54 -13.80 6.79
N GLU A 70 -28.61 -14.19 5.52
CA GLU A 70 -28.80 -13.27 4.40
C GLU A 70 -30.08 -12.43 4.51
N ASN A 71 -31.18 -13.03 4.98
CA ASN A 71 -32.45 -12.30 5.13
C ASN A 71 -32.38 -11.26 6.25
N GLU A 72 -31.83 -11.62 7.41
CA GLU A 72 -31.66 -10.70 8.54
C GLU A 72 -30.68 -9.57 8.22
N PHE A 73 -29.61 -9.90 7.50
CA PHE A 73 -28.65 -8.95 6.97
C PHE A 73 -29.32 -7.94 6.03
N MET A 74 -30.10 -8.41 5.06
CA MET A 74 -30.84 -7.55 4.12
C MET A 74 -31.83 -6.62 4.83
N GLU A 75 -32.60 -7.13 5.81
CA GLU A 75 -33.54 -6.31 6.58
C GLU A 75 -32.84 -5.27 7.46
N SER A 76 -31.61 -5.56 7.91
CA SER A 76 -30.79 -4.58 8.62
C SER A 76 -30.25 -3.49 7.70
N LEU A 77 -29.79 -3.86 6.49
CA LEU A 77 -29.32 -2.89 5.50
C LEU A 77 -30.41 -1.93 5.04
N LYS A 78 -31.67 -2.38 4.91
CA LYS A 78 -32.80 -1.52 4.55
C LYS A 78 -33.07 -0.38 5.54
N LYS A 79 -32.54 -0.46 6.76
CA LYS A 79 -32.68 0.57 7.79
C LYS A 79 -31.65 1.69 7.65
N ILE A 80 -30.63 1.49 6.82
CA ILE A 80 -29.57 2.47 6.57
C ILE A 80 -29.97 3.29 5.34
N ASP A 81 -29.84 4.61 5.43
CA ASP A 81 -29.96 5.47 4.26
C ASP A 81 -28.70 5.32 3.40
N VAL A 82 -28.78 4.42 2.41
CA VAL A 82 -27.64 4.14 1.51
C VAL A 82 -27.48 5.19 0.42
N SER A 83 -28.40 6.15 0.28
CA SER A 83 -28.38 7.13 -0.81
C SER A 83 -27.25 8.16 -0.70
N THR A 84 -26.60 8.24 0.46
CA THR A 84 -25.44 9.09 0.73
C THR A 84 -24.12 8.49 0.21
N PHE A 85 -24.11 7.19 -0.10
CA PHE A 85 -22.91 6.47 -0.54
C PHE A 85 -22.89 6.27 -2.05
N ASP A 86 -21.70 6.23 -2.63
CA ASP A 86 -21.52 5.94 -4.05
C ASP A 86 -21.67 4.43 -4.35
N PHE A 87 -21.28 3.57 -3.41
CA PHE A 87 -21.38 2.11 -3.50
C PHE A 87 -21.28 1.44 -2.13
N ILE A 88 -21.58 0.14 -2.09
CA ILE A 88 -21.37 -0.72 -0.93
C ILE A 88 -20.17 -1.65 -1.19
N SER A 89 -19.26 -1.72 -0.22
CA SER A 89 -18.17 -2.71 -0.19
C SER A 89 -18.58 -3.89 0.67
N LEU A 90 -18.61 -5.10 0.11
CA LEU A 90 -18.88 -6.33 0.86
C LEU A 90 -17.59 -7.13 1.00
N ILE A 91 -17.07 -7.21 2.22
CA ILE A 91 -15.74 -7.73 2.54
C ILE A 91 -15.86 -9.06 3.28
N GLY A 92 -15.23 -10.10 2.74
CA GLY A 92 -15.19 -11.43 3.34
C GLY A 92 -14.19 -11.56 4.49
N THR A 93 -14.46 -12.49 5.38
CA THR A 93 -13.60 -12.89 6.52
C THR A 93 -13.32 -14.40 6.48
N PRO A 94 -12.37 -14.92 7.28
CA PRO A 94 -12.06 -16.35 7.32
C PRO A 94 -13.28 -17.26 7.45
N ILE A 95 -14.24 -16.90 8.29
CA ILE A 95 -15.42 -17.73 8.51
C ILE A 95 -16.32 -17.73 7.28
N SER A 96 -16.57 -16.59 6.66
CA SER A 96 -17.36 -16.54 5.41
C SER A 96 -16.70 -17.29 4.25
N ALA A 97 -15.37 -17.31 4.19
CA ALA A 97 -14.63 -18.06 3.18
C ALA A 97 -14.73 -19.58 3.43
N LEU A 98 -14.64 -20.01 4.69
CA LEU A 98 -14.75 -21.43 5.07
C LEU A 98 -16.17 -21.98 4.91
N THR A 99 -17.19 -21.17 5.20
CA THR A 99 -18.60 -21.58 5.03
C THR A 99 -19.09 -21.47 3.60
N GLY A 100 -18.32 -20.85 2.69
CA GLY A 100 -18.67 -20.73 1.29
C GLY A 100 -19.85 -19.79 1.03
N VAL A 101 -19.91 -18.66 1.75
CA VAL A 101 -20.94 -17.63 1.53
C VAL A 101 -20.89 -17.12 0.10
N ASP A 102 -22.03 -17.14 -0.60
CA ASP A 102 -22.13 -16.62 -1.97
C ASP A 102 -22.35 -15.09 -1.96
N PHE A 103 -21.24 -14.37 -1.80
CA PHE A 103 -21.26 -12.91 -1.80
C PHE A 103 -21.77 -12.30 -3.12
N ASN A 104 -21.64 -13.00 -4.25
CA ASN A 104 -22.14 -12.48 -5.53
C ASN A 104 -23.67 -12.49 -5.56
N SER A 105 -24.29 -13.58 -5.08
CA SER A 105 -25.75 -13.66 -4.95
C SER A 105 -26.30 -12.62 -3.97
N ILE A 106 -25.63 -12.41 -2.84
CA ILE A 106 -25.97 -11.36 -1.87
C ILE A 106 -25.88 -9.97 -2.52
N ALA A 107 -24.77 -9.68 -3.21
CA ALA A 107 -24.56 -8.41 -3.90
C ALA A 107 -25.66 -8.13 -4.93
N LEU A 108 -26.03 -9.10 -5.77
CA LEU A 108 -27.12 -8.95 -6.74
C LEU A 108 -28.46 -8.62 -6.09
N LYS A 109 -28.75 -9.22 -4.94
CA LYS A 109 -29.98 -8.93 -4.16
C LYS A 109 -29.96 -7.50 -3.61
N ILE A 110 -28.83 -7.07 -3.04
CA ILE A 110 -28.63 -5.70 -2.56
C ILE A 110 -28.79 -4.69 -3.70
N GLU A 111 -28.10 -4.87 -4.83
CA GLU A 111 -28.19 -3.96 -5.99
C GLU A 111 -29.62 -3.86 -6.52
N LYS A 112 -30.35 -4.99 -6.54
CA LYS A 112 -31.75 -5.03 -7.00
C LYS A 112 -32.70 -4.28 -6.07
N GLU A 113 -32.57 -4.47 -4.76
CA GLU A 113 -33.50 -3.91 -3.76
C GLU A 113 -33.16 -2.47 -3.38
N LEU A 114 -31.88 -2.15 -3.19
CA LEU A 114 -31.41 -0.86 -2.69
C LEU A 114 -30.95 0.11 -3.79
N LYS A 115 -30.84 -0.36 -5.04
CA LYS A 115 -30.46 0.46 -6.22
C LYS A 115 -29.10 1.16 -6.10
N ILE A 116 -28.19 0.62 -5.31
CA ILE A 116 -26.81 1.08 -5.13
C ILE A 116 -25.84 -0.01 -5.63
N PRO A 117 -24.74 0.34 -6.34
CA PRO A 117 -23.74 -0.65 -6.76
C PRO A 117 -23.09 -1.36 -5.58
N VAL A 118 -22.74 -2.63 -5.76
CA VAL A 118 -22.01 -3.42 -4.77
C VAL A 118 -20.73 -3.96 -5.37
N VAL A 119 -19.63 -3.81 -4.62
CA VAL A 119 -18.34 -4.43 -4.92
C VAL A 119 -18.06 -5.52 -3.91
N VAL A 120 -17.84 -6.73 -4.41
CA VAL A 120 -17.54 -7.90 -3.60
C VAL A 120 -16.04 -8.11 -3.54
N PHE A 121 -15.52 -8.16 -2.32
CA PHE A 121 -14.14 -8.52 -2.01
C PHE A 121 -14.15 -9.88 -1.29
N ASN A 122 -13.83 -10.95 -2.04
CA ASN A 122 -13.76 -12.31 -1.53
C ASN A 122 -12.47 -12.57 -0.74
N THR A 123 -12.22 -11.73 0.26
CA THR A 123 -11.09 -11.88 1.18
C THR A 123 -11.31 -13.03 2.13
N SER A 124 -10.21 -13.65 2.55
CA SER A 124 -10.22 -14.89 3.32
C SER A 124 -9.55 -14.75 4.69
N GLY A 125 -8.79 -13.68 4.92
CA GLY A 125 -7.91 -13.51 6.07
C GLY A 125 -6.69 -14.44 6.10
N PHE A 126 -6.54 -15.35 5.13
CA PHE A 126 -5.39 -16.25 5.01
C PHE A 126 -4.30 -15.70 4.08
N GLU A 127 -4.67 -14.76 3.21
CA GLU A 127 -3.72 -13.95 2.45
C GLU A 127 -3.34 -12.69 3.23
N SER A 128 -2.20 -12.10 2.88
CA SER A 128 -1.76 -10.86 3.52
C SER A 128 -2.14 -9.61 2.72
N TYR A 129 -2.03 -8.46 3.37
CA TYR A 129 -2.50 -7.17 2.87
C TYR A 129 -2.05 -6.82 1.43
N PRO A 130 -0.84 -7.17 0.91
CA PRO A 130 -0.46 -6.83 -0.46
C PRO A 130 -1.38 -7.47 -1.50
N ILE A 131 -1.79 -8.72 -1.27
CA ILE A 131 -2.73 -9.43 -2.14
C ILE A 131 -4.10 -8.78 -2.05
N GLY A 132 -4.56 -8.47 -0.82
CA GLY A 132 -5.82 -7.79 -0.58
C GLY A 132 -5.91 -6.44 -1.30
N ILE A 133 -4.86 -5.61 -1.19
CA ILE A 133 -4.81 -4.31 -1.87
C ILE A 133 -4.82 -4.49 -3.39
N SER A 134 -3.96 -5.37 -3.93
CA SER A 134 -3.83 -5.59 -5.37
C SER A 134 -5.12 -6.08 -6.01
N GLU A 135 -5.77 -7.08 -5.41
CA GLU A 135 -7.06 -7.57 -5.85
C GLU A 135 -8.18 -6.54 -5.64
N GLY A 136 -8.16 -5.81 -4.53
CA GLY A 136 -9.14 -4.78 -4.22
C GLY A 136 -9.14 -3.63 -5.22
N LEU A 137 -7.97 -3.07 -5.51
CA LEU A 137 -7.80 -2.03 -6.54
C LEU A 137 -8.26 -2.53 -7.92
N PHE A 138 -7.89 -3.75 -8.29
CA PHE A 138 -8.34 -4.36 -9.53
C PHE A 138 -9.86 -4.50 -9.58
N LYS A 139 -10.51 -4.98 -8.50
CA LYS A 139 -11.98 -5.17 -8.45
C LYS A 139 -12.74 -3.86 -8.55
N LEU A 140 -12.27 -2.80 -7.90
CA LEU A 140 -12.83 -1.46 -8.04
C LEU A 140 -12.71 -0.97 -9.49
N GLY A 141 -11.53 -1.15 -10.10
CA GLY A 141 -11.30 -0.83 -11.50
C GLY A 141 -12.21 -1.61 -12.45
N GLU A 142 -12.28 -2.93 -12.29
CA GLU A 142 -13.10 -3.84 -13.10
C GLU A 142 -14.60 -3.48 -13.04
N LYS A 143 -15.10 -3.10 -11.85
CA LYS A 143 -16.51 -2.75 -11.67
C LYS A 143 -16.87 -1.40 -12.31
N PHE A 144 -16.00 -0.40 -12.14
CA PHE A 144 -16.39 1.00 -12.35
C PHE A 144 -15.76 1.67 -13.56
N LEU A 145 -14.60 1.19 -14.03
CA LEU A 145 -13.99 1.74 -15.23
C LEU A 145 -14.76 1.29 -16.47
N LYS A 146 -15.04 2.25 -17.34
CA LYS A 146 -15.67 2.02 -18.63
C LYS A 146 -14.84 2.68 -19.72
N GLU A 147 -14.95 2.14 -20.93
CA GLU A 147 -14.35 2.76 -22.10
C GLU A 147 -14.93 4.18 -22.23
N SER A 148 -14.04 5.16 -22.30
CA SER A 148 -14.42 6.55 -22.48
C SER A 148 -14.66 6.78 -23.97
N ASN A 149 -15.89 7.17 -24.34
CA ASN A 149 -16.26 7.50 -25.73
C ASN A 149 -15.64 8.83 -26.22
N VAL A 150 -14.60 9.36 -25.58
CA VAL A 150 -14.17 10.75 -25.81
C VAL A 150 -12.66 10.82 -25.99
N ASP A 151 -12.23 11.59 -26.99
CA ASP A 151 -10.86 12.00 -27.32
C ASP A 151 -10.14 12.79 -26.20
N LEU A 152 -10.58 12.69 -24.94
CA LEU A 152 -10.07 13.40 -23.76
C LEU A 152 -8.81 12.76 -23.14
N LYS A 153 -8.04 11.96 -23.91
CA LYS A 153 -6.91 11.17 -23.39
C LYS A 153 -5.72 11.99 -22.86
N GLU A 154 -5.79 13.31 -22.88
CA GLU A 154 -4.60 14.17 -22.76
C GLU A 154 -4.58 15.13 -21.57
N ASP A 155 -5.56 15.12 -20.67
CA ASP A 155 -5.59 16.09 -19.55
C ASP A 155 -5.21 15.51 -18.18
N TYR A 156 -5.07 14.19 -18.04
CA TYR A 156 -4.91 13.55 -16.72
C TYR A 156 -3.68 12.64 -16.61
N ILE A 157 -3.07 12.63 -15.44
CA ILE A 157 -2.12 11.61 -14.97
C ILE A 157 -2.75 10.93 -13.77
N ASN A 158 -2.76 9.59 -13.76
CA ASN A 158 -3.19 8.85 -12.59
C ASN A 158 -2.00 8.53 -11.69
N VAL A 159 -2.20 8.59 -10.38
CA VAL A 159 -1.28 8.02 -9.39
C VAL A 159 -1.99 6.88 -8.68
N ILE A 160 -1.45 5.66 -8.80
CA ILE A 160 -2.07 4.41 -8.34
C ILE A 160 -1.14 3.70 -7.37
N GLY A 161 -1.71 3.12 -6.32
CA GLY A 161 -0.97 2.29 -5.35
C GLY A 161 -0.74 2.95 -3.99
N TYR A 162 -1.25 4.16 -3.78
CA TYR A 162 -1.26 4.72 -2.43
C TYR A 162 -2.18 3.94 -1.50
N THR A 163 -1.62 3.45 -0.40
CA THR A 163 -2.35 3.12 0.83
C THR A 163 -1.46 3.46 2.02
N PRO A 164 -2.05 3.79 3.20
CA PRO A 164 -1.26 3.99 4.41
C PRO A 164 -0.41 2.76 4.77
N PHE A 165 -0.89 1.54 4.55
CA PHE A 165 -0.14 0.32 4.87
C PHE A 165 1.21 0.21 4.16
N VAL A 166 1.24 0.60 2.88
CA VAL A 166 2.44 0.47 2.06
C VAL A 166 3.31 1.70 2.24
N LEU A 167 2.76 2.88 1.97
CA LEU A 167 3.56 4.10 1.84
C LEU A 167 3.58 4.98 3.08
N GLY A 168 2.77 4.69 4.10
CA GLY A 168 2.68 5.52 5.29
C GLY A 168 1.87 6.80 5.08
N ASN A 169 2.28 7.88 5.73
CA ASN A 169 1.59 9.15 5.67
C ASN A 169 1.61 9.74 4.24
N ARG A 170 0.52 10.38 3.81
CA ARG A 170 0.46 11.06 2.51
C ARG A 170 1.54 12.12 2.32
N VAL A 171 2.03 12.74 3.41
CA VAL A 171 3.09 13.75 3.39
C VAL A 171 4.36 13.27 2.67
N HIS A 172 4.68 11.97 2.72
CA HIS A 172 5.82 11.43 1.99
C HIS A 172 5.71 11.69 0.48
N LEU A 173 4.49 11.75 -0.06
CA LEU A 173 4.24 11.98 -1.48
C LEU A 173 4.29 13.46 -1.89
N ASP A 174 4.48 14.41 -0.96
CA ASP A 174 4.44 15.84 -1.25
C ASP A 174 5.40 16.25 -2.38
N GLU A 175 6.66 15.82 -2.31
CA GLU A 175 7.66 16.16 -3.35
C GLU A 175 7.36 15.48 -4.69
N LEU A 176 6.81 14.27 -4.67
CA LEU A 176 6.35 13.57 -5.87
C LEU A 176 5.21 14.37 -6.53
N PHE A 177 4.22 14.80 -5.75
CA PHE A 177 3.11 15.59 -6.25
C PHE A 177 3.53 16.99 -6.68
N GLU A 178 4.51 17.62 -6.02
CA GLU A 178 5.06 18.91 -6.46
C GLU A 178 5.61 18.82 -7.89
N VAL A 179 6.39 17.76 -8.19
CA VAL A 179 6.87 17.49 -9.55
C VAL A 179 5.71 17.32 -10.52
N LEU A 180 4.71 16.49 -10.18
CA LEU A 180 3.57 16.25 -11.06
C LEU A 180 2.69 17.49 -11.29
N HIS A 181 2.43 18.27 -10.25
CA HIS A 181 1.62 19.49 -10.33
C HIS A 181 2.30 20.62 -11.10
N SER A 182 3.61 20.53 -11.31
CA SER A 182 4.34 21.45 -12.20
C SER A 182 4.08 21.18 -13.69
N SER A 183 3.51 20.03 -14.03
CA SER A 183 3.09 19.71 -15.38
C SER A 183 1.72 20.34 -15.69
N SER A 184 1.33 20.38 -16.97
CA SER A 184 0.02 20.85 -17.39
C SER A 184 -1.13 19.86 -17.13
N TYR A 185 -0.83 18.67 -16.59
CA TYR A 185 -1.81 17.61 -16.39
C TYR A 185 -2.53 17.74 -15.04
N LYS A 186 -3.81 17.42 -15.04
CA LYS A 186 -4.58 17.21 -13.81
C LYS A 186 -4.18 15.87 -13.20
N ILE A 187 -3.95 15.85 -11.89
CA ILE A 187 -3.54 14.63 -11.20
C ILE A 187 -4.76 13.97 -10.58
N ASN A 188 -4.95 12.68 -10.87
CA ASN A 188 -5.97 11.85 -10.25
C ASN A 188 -5.29 10.77 -9.40
N THR A 189 -5.27 11.00 -8.09
CA THR A 189 -4.68 10.06 -7.13
C THR A 189 -5.74 9.16 -6.57
N PHE A 190 -5.57 7.86 -6.75
CA PHE A 190 -6.46 6.88 -6.17
C PHE A 190 -6.55 7.07 -4.64
N GLY A 191 -7.76 7.23 -4.12
CA GLY A 191 -8.02 7.30 -2.68
C GLY A 191 -7.71 8.65 -2.01
N LYS A 192 -7.43 9.75 -2.72
CA LYS A 192 -7.29 11.09 -2.05
C LYS A 192 -8.53 11.42 -1.18
N ASP A 193 -8.38 12.25 -0.15
CA ASP A 193 -9.50 12.62 0.74
C ASP A 193 -10.76 13.05 -0.03
N GLY A 194 -11.91 12.47 0.34
CA GLY A 194 -13.17 12.67 -0.37
C GLY A 194 -13.23 11.99 -1.74
N TYR A 195 -12.50 10.88 -1.95
CA TYR A 195 -12.46 10.17 -3.22
C TYR A 195 -13.85 9.67 -3.61
N SER A 196 -14.35 10.16 -4.75
CA SER A 196 -15.66 9.78 -5.24
C SER A 196 -15.57 8.68 -6.29
N LEU A 197 -16.68 8.00 -6.52
CA LEU A 197 -16.83 7.09 -7.65
C LEU A 197 -16.62 7.79 -9.00
N ASN A 198 -16.86 9.11 -9.08
CA ASN A 198 -16.56 9.87 -10.29
C ASN A 198 -15.06 9.99 -10.54
N ASP A 199 -14.24 10.16 -9.50
CA ASP A 199 -12.78 10.17 -9.64
C ASP A 199 -12.28 8.81 -10.16
N ILE A 200 -12.84 7.68 -9.69
CA ILE A 200 -12.52 6.34 -10.23
C ILE A 200 -12.83 6.29 -11.73
N LYS A 201 -14.02 6.72 -12.15
CA LYS A 201 -14.42 6.71 -13.56
C LYS A 201 -13.51 7.58 -14.46
N LEU A 202 -12.86 8.60 -13.91
CA LEU A 202 -11.92 9.44 -14.65
C LEU A 202 -10.57 8.76 -14.91
N LEU A 203 -10.22 7.69 -14.18
CA LEU A 203 -8.95 6.98 -14.38
C LEU A 203 -8.81 6.45 -15.82
N SER A 204 -9.91 6.06 -16.49
CA SER A 204 -9.87 5.58 -17.88
C SER A 204 -9.65 6.68 -18.93
N LYS A 205 -9.41 7.93 -18.50
CA LYS A 205 -9.11 9.08 -19.37
C LYS A 205 -7.66 9.57 -19.28
N ALA A 206 -6.83 8.94 -18.44
CA ALA A 206 -5.46 9.41 -18.24
C ALA A 206 -4.56 9.12 -19.43
N LYS A 207 -3.55 9.99 -19.59
CA LYS A 207 -2.42 9.79 -20.49
C LYS A 207 -1.54 8.63 -20.03
N ILE A 208 -1.32 8.51 -18.72
CA ILE A 208 -0.46 7.49 -18.12
C ILE A 208 -0.91 7.18 -16.68
N ASN A 209 -0.62 5.97 -16.23
CA ASN A 209 -0.66 5.58 -14.83
C ASN A 209 0.74 5.57 -14.21
N ILE A 210 0.96 6.39 -13.18
CA ILE A 210 2.14 6.35 -12.33
C ILE A 210 1.83 5.44 -11.15
N VAL A 211 2.44 4.27 -11.14
CA VAL A 211 2.26 3.28 -10.10
C VAL A 211 3.37 3.46 -9.07
N ILE A 212 2.99 3.73 -7.82
CA ILE A 212 3.92 4.06 -6.72
C ILE A 212 4.06 2.93 -5.69
N SER A 213 3.45 1.78 -5.95
CA SER A 213 3.58 0.54 -5.17
C SER A 213 3.25 -0.68 -6.03
N LEU A 214 3.76 -1.86 -5.68
CA LEU A 214 3.49 -3.05 -6.47
C LEU A 214 2.02 -3.47 -6.45
N GLU A 215 1.30 -3.15 -5.38
CA GLU A 215 -0.11 -3.45 -5.20
C GLU A 215 -0.97 -2.71 -6.25
N GLY A 216 -0.55 -1.53 -6.71
CA GLY A 216 -1.21 -0.81 -7.80
C GLY A 216 -1.01 -1.43 -9.19
N LEU A 217 -0.04 -2.32 -9.35
CA LEU A 217 0.41 -2.78 -10.67
C LEU A 217 -0.63 -3.61 -11.41
N LYS A 218 -1.45 -4.41 -10.69
CA LYS A 218 -2.50 -5.24 -11.30
C LYS A 218 -3.55 -4.37 -12.00
N LEU A 219 -4.01 -3.32 -11.33
CA LEU A 219 -4.95 -2.35 -11.91
C LEU A 219 -4.33 -1.64 -13.12
N ALA A 220 -3.08 -1.20 -13.03
CA ALA A 220 -2.41 -0.52 -14.14
C ALA A 220 -2.22 -1.42 -15.37
N LYS A 221 -1.88 -2.71 -15.18
CA LYS A 221 -1.82 -3.71 -16.26
C LYS A 221 -3.18 -3.90 -16.92
N TYR A 222 -4.25 -4.04 -16.13
CA TYR A 222 -5.61 -4.10 -16.64
C TYR A 222 -5.97 -2.87 -17.47
N MET A 223 -5.63 -1.67 -17.00
CA MET A 223 -5.90 -0.43 -17.72
C MET A 223 -5.11 -0.29 -19.02
N LYS A 224 -3.88 -0.81 -19.06
CA LYS A 224 -3.08 -0.90 -20.29
C LYS A 224 -3.75 -1.81 -21.31
N GLU A 225 -4.17 -3.00 -20.89
CA GLU A 225 -4.81 -3.98 -21.78
C GLU A 225 -6.19 -3.51 -22.26
N LYS A 226 -7.01 -2.96 -21.37
CA LYS A 226 -8.41 -2.62 -21.64
C LYS A 226 -8.60 -1.24 -22.25
N PHE A 227 -7.80 -0.25 -21.84
CA PHE A 227 -7.98 1.16 -22.23
C PHE A 227 -6.79 1.74 -23.02
N ASN A 228 -5.74 0.95 -23.24
CA ASN A 228 -4.49 1.38 -23.87
C ASN A 228 -3.83 2.56 -23.13
N ILE A 229 -3.91 2.57 -21.80
CA ILE A 229 -3.25 3.58 -20.94
C ILE A 229 -1.91 3.00 -20.47
N PRO A 230 -0.76 3.58 -20.89
CA PRO A 230 0.54 3.11 -20.43
C PRO A 230 0.71 3.31 -18.92
N TYR A 231 1.71 2.63 -18.36
CA TYR A 231 2.07 2.81 -16.96
C TYR A 231 3.58 2.76 -16.74
N ILE A 232 4.02 3.41 -15.67
CA ILE A 232 5.37 3.28 -15.08
C ILE A 232 5.21 2.82 -13.63
N LEU A 233 6.18 2.05 -13.13
CA LEU A 233 6.29 1.68 -11.73
C LEU A 233 7.52 2.36 -11.16
N GLU A 234 7.33 3.44 -10.39
CA GLU A 234 8.43 4.25 -9.88
C GLU A 234 8.04 4.90 -8.55
N LEU A 235 8.95 4.82 -7.58
CA LEU A 235 8.84 5.50 -6.29
C LEU A 235 10.15 6.29 -6.07
N PRO A 236 10.12 7.62 -6.15
CA PRO A 236 11.33 8.46 -6.20
C PRO A 236 12.00 8.61 -4.82
N VAL A 237 12.61 7.53 -4.34
CA VAL A 237 13.34 7.51 -3.07
C VAL A 237 14.71 8.19 -3.22
N GLY A 238 14.97 9.18 -2.36
CA GLY A 238 16.18 10.00 -2.42
C GLY A 238 16.26 10.94 -3.64
N VAL A 239 17.39 11.61 -3.77
CA VAL A 239 17.64 12.60 -4.83
C VAL A 239 17.82 11.92 -6.18
N THR A 240 18.60 10.85 -6.26
CA THR A 240 18.78 10.12 -7.53
C THR A 240 17.47 9.48 -7.98
N GLY A 241 16.66 8.95 -7.05
CA GLY A 241 15.33 8.44 -7.37
C GLY A 241 14.43 9.51 -7.97
N MET A 242 14.41 10.71 -7.39
CA MET A 242 13.63 11.83 -7.93
C MET A 242 14.13 12.33 -9.29
N ARG A 243 15.45 12.38 -9.50
CA ARG A 243 16.02 12.70 -10.82
C ARG A 243 15.55 11.70 -11.88
N ASN A 244 15.68 10.41 -11.60
CA ASN A 244 15.22 9.36 -12.50
C ASN A 244 13.72 9.45 -12.79
N TYR A 245 12.91 9.75 -11.77
CA TYR A 245 11.47 9.94 -11.94
C TYR A 245 11.15 11.10 -12.88
N ILE A 246 11.82 12.26 -12.73
CA ILE A 246 11.67 13.40 -13.66
C ILE A 246 12.06 13.00 -15.08
N ASP A 247 13.22 12.33 -15.25
CA ASP A 247 13.69 11.91 -16.57
C ASP A 247 12.69 10.93 -17.24
N VAL A 248 12.16 9.96 -16.49
CA VAL A 248 11.13 9.03 -16.97
C VAL A 248 9.85 9.78 -17.37
N LEU A 249 9.39 10.76 -16.58
CA LEU A 249 8.20 11.54 -16.95
C LEU A 249 8.41 12.29 -18.27
N GLU A 250 9.59 12.86 -18.49
CA GLU A 250 9.93 13.54 -19.74
C GLU A 250 9.98 12.57 -20.94
N GLU A 251 10.45 11.33 -20.77
CA GLU A 251 10.39 10.29 -21.81
C GLU A 251 8.94 9.99 -22.25
N PHE A 252 7.96 10.17 -21.35
CA PHE A 252 6.53 10.06 -21.65
C PHE A 252 5.90 11.38 -22.14
N ASN A 253 6.72 12.37 -22.52
CA ASN A 253 6.30 13.71 -22.94
C ASN A 253 5.43 14.41 -21.89
N ILE A 254 5.81 14.30 -20.62
CA ILE A 254 5.22 15.07 -19.51
C ILE A 254 6.24 16.14 -19.15
N SER A 255 5.96 17.38 -19.57
CA SER A 255 6.87 18.51 -19.31
C SER A 255 6.83 18.86 -17.84
N ILE A 256 8.01 18.89 -17.21
CA ILE A 256 8.21 19.33 -15.82
C ILE A 256 8.76 20.76 -15.83
N ASP A 257 8.40 21.55 -14.81
CA ASP A 257 8.90 22.90 -14.66
C ASP A 257 10.44 22.94 -14.56
N LYS A 258 11.06 23.88 -15.28
CA LYS A 258 12.51 23.98 -15.39
C LYS A 258 13.17 24.30 -14.05
N ASP A 259 12.53 25.09 -13.19
CA ASP A 259 13.09 25.45 -11.89
C ASP A 259 13.09 24.24 -10.95
N ILE A 260 12.05 23.40 -11.00
CA ILE A 260 12.02 22.12 -10.26
C ILE A 260 13.10 21.18 -10.77
N ARG A 261 13.25 21.04 -12.10
CA ARG A 261 14.31 20.21 -12.68
C ARG A 261 15.70 20.68 -12.27
N LEU A 262 15.94 21.99 -12.33
CA LEU A 262 17.21 22.60 -11.91
C LEU A 262 17.46 22.41 -10.42
N ARG A 263 16.43 22.55 -9.58
CA ARG A 263 16.52 22.31 -8.13
C ARG A 263 17.07 20.91 -7.85
N TYR A 264 16.46 19.86 -8.37
CA TYR A 264 16.94 18.49 -8.15
C TYR A 264 18.28 18.22 -8.82
N SER A 265 18.54 18.79 -10.00
CA SER A 265 19.83 18.67 -10.69
C SER A 265 20.99 19.27 -9.89
N ASN A 266 20.73 20.37 -9.16
CA ASN A 266 21.73 21.11 -8.40
C ASN A 266 21.95 20.60 -6.97
N ILE A 267 21.15 19.64 -6.47
CA ILE A 267 21.40 19.04 -5.15
C ILE A 267 22.73 18.28 -5.18
N ASP A 268 23.69 18.73 -4.39
CA ASP A 268 24.94 18.01 -4.18
C ASP A 268 24.69 16.81 -3.26
N ILE A 269 24.77 15.61 -3.84
CA ILE A 269 24.63 14.35 -3.09
C ILE A 269 25.88 14.04 -2.25
N GLY A 270 27.03 14.65 -2.56
CA GLY A 270 28.28 14.45 -1.83
C GLY A 270 28.89 13.05 -2.05
N ASN A 271 30.14 12.99 -2.53
CA ASN A 271 30.81 11.72 -2.86
C ASN A 271 31.74 11.18 -1.73
N ASN A 272 31.61 11.68 -0.51
CA ASN A 272 32.60 11.46 0.56
C ASN A 272 32.11 10.62 1.75
N TYR A 273 30.97 9.93 1.63
CA TYR A 273 30.53 9.02 2.69
C TYR A 273 31.47 7.81 2.77
N LYS A 274 32.27 7.72 3.84
CA LYS A 274 33.14 6.56 4.11
C LYS A 274 32.32 5.43 4.75
N LEU A 275 31.33 4.91 4.02
CA LEU A 275 30.38 3.92 4.50
C LEU A 275 30.41 2.60 3.71
N ASP A 276 31.35 2.46 2.78
CA ASP A 276 31.51 1.28 1.90
C ASP A 276 31.72 -0.04 2.66
N ASP A 277 32.29 0.02 3.87
CA ASP A 277 32.58 -1.13 4.74
C ASP A 277 31.40 -1.53 5.63
N LYS A 278 30.40 -0.65 5.78
CA LYS A 278 29.25 -0.86 6.67
C LYS A 278 28.26 -1.85 6.09
N LYS A 279 27.84 -2.82 6.91
CA LYS A 279 26.75 -3.75 6.64
C LYS A 279 25.42 -3.08 6.97
N VAL A 280 24.60 -2.86 5.96
CA VAL A 280 23.26 -2.31 6.11
C VAL A 280 22.24 -3.44 5.99
N LEU A 281 21.32 -3.53 6.95
CA LEU A 281 20.16 -4.40 6.87
C LEU A 281 18.90 -3.54 6.75
N ILE A 282 18.13 -3.73 5.68
CA ILE A 282 16.81 -3.12 5.51
C ILE A 282 15.76 -4.19 5.82
N ILE A 283 14.90 -3.94 6.80
CA ILE A 283 13.75 -4.81 7.10
C ILE A 283 12.46 -4.08 6.77
N GLY A 284 11.73 -4.52 5.75
CA GLY A 284 10.54 -3.78 5.30
C GLY A 284 9.72 -4.44 4.19
N GLU A 285 8.81 -3.65 3.65
CA GLU A 285 8.04 -3.98 2.45
C GLU A 285 9.00 -4.14 1.26
N PRO A 286 8.94 -5.24 0.49
CA PRO A 286 9.93 -5.54 -0.54
C PRO A 286 10.16 -4.44 -1.58
N PHE A 287 9.12 -3.80 -2.11
CA PHE A 287 9.27 -2.77 -3.14
C PHE A 287 9.96 -1.52 -2.59
N ILE A 288 9.48 -0.98 -1.47
CA ILE A 288 10.07 0.18 -0.80
C ILE A 288 11.50 -0.13 -0.39
N ALA A 289 11.77 -1.28 0.22
CA ALA A 289 13.11 -1.66 0.65
C ALA A 289 14.09 -1.72 -0.53
N THR A 290 13.69 -2.27 -1.69
CA THR A 290 14.53 -2.24 -2.90
C THR A 290 14.76 -0.81 -3.40
N THR A 291 13.77 0.10 -3.32
CA THR A 291 13.97 1.51 -3.71
C THR A 291 14.89 2.28 -2.75
N ILE A 292 14.82 2.00 -1.44
CA ILE A 292 15.75 2.52 -0.44
C ILE A 292 17.16 1.99 -0.70
N GLU A 293 17.31 0.70 -1.00
CA GLU A 293 18.60 0.11 -1.37
C GLU A 293 19.24 0.85 -2.56
N LYS A 294 18.46 1.16 -3.60
CA LYS A 294 18.93 1.96 -4.75
C LYS A 294 19.37 3.36 -4.31
N CYS A 295 18.61 4.04 -3.45
CA CYS A 295 18.97 5.33 -2.87
C CYS A 295 20.31 5.24 -2.11
N LEU A 296 20.47 4.31 -1.18
CA LEU A 296 21.72 4.14 -0.41
C LEU A 296 22.93 3.87 -1.30
N LYS A 297 22.76 3.07 -2.38
CA LYS A 297 23.83 2.81 -3.36
C LYS A 297 24.22 4.05 -4.16
N LYS A 298 23.24 4.86 -4.58
CA LYS A 298 23.43 5.97 -5.53
C LYS A 298 23.73 7.30 -4.85
N ASP A 299 23.02 7.60 -3.77
CA ASP A 299 23.13 8.86 -3.04
C ASP A 299 24.19 8.80 -1.92
N PHE A 300 24.46 7.60 -1.36
CA PHE A 300 25.35 7.43 -0.21
C PHE A 300 26.51 6.43 -0.44
N THR A 301 26.69 5.98 -1.69
CA THR A 301 27.76 5.06 -2.14
C THR A 301 27.89 3.73 -1.38
N MET A 302 26.87 3.34 -0.61
CA MET A 302 26.89 2.10 0.17
C MET A 302 26.82 0.86 -0.72
N LYS A 303 27.59 -0.18 -0.38
CA LYS A 303 27.71 -1.39 -1.22
C LYS A 303 27.16 -2.65 -0.56
N ASN A 304 27.29 -2.76 0.76
CA ASN A 304 26.97 -3.98 1.50
C ASN A 304 25.60 -3.86 2.16
N ILE A 305 24.54 -4.01 1.35
CA ILE A 305 23.16 -3.88 1.80
C ILE A 305 22.45 -5.22 1.60
N SER A 306 21.75 -5.69 2.63
CA SER A 306 20.84 -6.83 2.56
C SER A 306 19.41 -6.38 2.84
N ILE A 307 18.44 -7.02 2.16
CA ILE A 307 17.01 -6.76 2.34
C ILE A 307 16.35 -8.01 2.90
N LEU A 308 15.56 -7.83 3.94
CA LEU A 308 14.75 -8.86 4.58
C LEU A 308 13.31 -8.39 4.68
N SER A 309 12.37 -9.17 4.17
CA SER A 309 10.95 -8.95 4.40
C SER A 309 10.43 -9.88 5.47
N ILE A 310 9.56 -9.34 6.31
CA ILE A 310 8.74 -10.08 7.29
C ILE A 310 7.65 -10.94 6.64
N ILE A 311 7.42 -10.79 5.33
CA ILE A 311 6.49 -11.64 4.59
C ILE A 311 6.99 -13.07 4.63
N LYS A 312 6.13 -13.98 5.06
CA LYS A 312 6.47 -15.38 5.24
C LYS A 312 6.81 -16.05 3.91
N LYS A 313 7.90 -16.79 3.89
CA LYS A 313 8.32 -17.64 2.78
C LYS A 313 7.30 -18.75 2.51
N GLY A 314 7.12 -19.09 1.24
CA GLY A 314 6.16 -20.05 0.71
C GLY A 314 4.74 -19.49 0.50
N THR A 315 4.51 -18.21 0.76
CA THR A 315 3.18 -17.59 0.62
C THR A 315 2.94 -17.03 -0.78
N ASN A 316 1.70 -16.70 -1.11
CA ASN A 316 1.38 -16.05 -2.38
C ASN A 316 1.91 -14.60 -2.42
N SER A 317 2.05 -13.95 -1.26
CA SER A 317 2.69 -12.63 -1.16
C SER A 317 4.18 -12.68 -1.53
N GLU A 318 4.94 -13.69 -1.10
CA GLU A 318 6.31 -13.88 -1.62
C GLU A 318 6.32 -14.00 -3.15
N LYS A 319 5.47 -14.89 -3.70
CA LYS A 319 5.39 -15.08 -5.16
C LYS A 319 5.00 -13.79 -5.88
N PHE A 320 4.12 -12.99 -5.30
CA PHE A 320 3.69 -11.70 -5.82
C PHE A 320 4.88 -10.75 -6.00
N TYR A 321 5.74 -10.58 -4.99
CA TYR A 321 6.93 -9.73 -5.10
C TYR A 321 8.00 -10.32 -6.02
N VAL A 322 8.32 -11.61 -5.86
CA VAL A 322 9.36 -12.29 -6.66
C VAL A 322 9.02 -12.27 -8.16
N SER A 323 7.77 -12.54 -8.52
CA SER A 323 7.33 -12.52 -9.93
C SER A 323 7.30 -11.12 -10.55
N ASN A 324 7.34 -10.07 -9.73
CA ASN A 324 7.43 -8.67 -10.18
C ASN A 324 8.84 -8.07 -9.96
N GLY A 325 9.88 -8.90 -9.88
CA GLY A 325 11.27 -8.47 -10.01
C GLY A 325 12.02 -8.22 -8.71
N HIS A 326 11.50 -8.70 -7.56
CA HIS A 326 12.13 -8.55 -6.24
C HIS A 326 12.66 -9.89 -5.70
N SER A 327 13.39 -10.65 -6.54
CA SER A 327 13.94 -11.97 -6.16
C SER A 327 15.17 -11.89 -5.27
N GLU A 328 15.79 -10.71 -5.17
CA GLU A 328 16.91 -10.40 -4.29
C GLU A 328 16.50 -10.26 -2.81
N VAL A 329 15.21 -10.05 -2.53
CA VAL A 329 14.68 -9.89 -1.18
C VAL A 329 14.63 -11.24 -0.46
N LYS A 330 15.22 -11.32 0.74
CA LYS A 330 15.06 -12.48 1.62
C LYS A 330 13.68 -12.42 2.27
N PHE A 331 12.99 -13.56 2.35
CA PHE A 331 11.66 -13.65 2.99
C PHE A 331 11.74 -14.35 4.35
N PHE A 332 10.78 -14.02 5.21
CA PHE A 332 10.74 -14.51 6.59
C PHE A 332 10.53 -16.02 6.64
N GLU A 333 11.48 -16.70 7.28
CA GLU A 333 11.38 -18.14 7.56
C GLU A 333 11.06 -18.36 9.05
N GLU A 334 11.91 -17.80 9.92
CA GLU A 334 11.85 -17.97 11.38
C GLU A 334 12.42 -16.74 12.09
N GLU A 335 11.91 -16.43 13.28
CA GLU A 335 12.34 -15.25 14.08
C GLU A 335 13.83 -15.29 14.41
N LYS A 336 14.38 -16.48 14.69
CA LYS A 336 15.81 -16.64 15.02
C LYS A 336 16.72 -16.10 13.91
N LYS A 337 16.36 -16.29 12.64
CA LYS A 337 17.15 -15.79 11.50
C LYS A 337 17.13 -14.27 11.40
N ILE A 338 16.02 -13.64 11.76
CA ILE A 338 15.95 -12.17 11.85
C ILE A 338 16.95 -11.68 12.89
N LEU A 339 16.98 -12.30 14.08
CA LEU A 339 17.90 -11.91 15.15
C LEU A 339 19.38 -12.08 14.75
N GLU A 340 19.70 -13.14 14.01
CA GLU A 340 21.03 -13.37 13.45
C GLU A 340 21.44 -12.27 12.46
N GLU A 341 20.55 -11.87 11.54
CA GLU A 341 20.80 -10.78 10.59
C GLU A 341 20.96 -9.44 11.32
N ILE A 342 20.07 -9.11 12.28
CA ILE A 342 20.13 -7.91 13.13
C ILE A 342 21.48 -7.83 13.85
N SER A 343 21.94 -8.94 14.42
CA SER A 343 23.20 -8.98 15.19
C SER A 343 24.45 -8.79 14.32
N SER A 344 24.32 -8.94 13.00
CA SER A 344 25.43 -8.86 12.05
C SER A 344 25.55 -7.53 11.32
N ALA A 345 24.54 -6.66 11.44
CA ALA A 345 24.45 -5.38 10.77
C ALA A 345 25.17 -4.28 11.56
N ASP A 346 25.72 -3.28 10.86
CA ASP A 346 26.22 -2.04 11.45
C ASP A 346 25.12 -0.96 11.45
N ILE A 347 24.25 -0.99 10.44
CA ILE A 347 23.14 -0.06 10.24
C ILE A 347 21.87 -0.85 9.96
N ILE A 348 20.78 -0.53 10.65
CA ILE A 348 19.47 -1.15 10.45
C ILE A 348 18.47 -0.07 10.05
N ILE A 349 17.76 -0.29 8.95
CA ILE A 349 16.62 0.53 8.52
C ILE A 349 15.37 -0.33 8.60
N ALA A 350 14.50 -0.05 9.56
CA ALA A 350 13.38 -0.94 9.84
C ALA A 350 12.27 -0.26 10.65
N ASP A 351 11.15 -0.96 10.75
CA ASP A 351 10.08 -0.61 11.69
C ASP A 351 10.64 -0.52 13.13
N PRO A 352 10.29 0.52 13.92
CA PRO A 352 10.82 0.71 15.27
C PRO A 352 10.61 -0.46 16.23
N ILE A 353 9.66 -1.36 15.99
CA ILE A 353 9.51 -2.60 16.77
C ILE A 353 10.81 -3.40 16.82
N PHE A 354 11.64 -3.31 15.78
CA PHE A 354 12.90 -4.05 15.70
C PHE A 354 13.98 -3.56 16.65
N GLN A 355 13.85 -2.35 17.22
CA GLN A 355 14.79 -1.85 18.23
C GLN A 355 14.81 -2.75 19.47
N ASN A 356 13.68 -3.38 19.81
CA ASN A 356 13.56 -4.28 20.95
C ASN A 356 14.41 -5.56 20.80
N PHE A 357 14.91 -5.85 19.60
CA PHE A 357 15.73 -7.03 19.31
C PHE A 357 17.22 -6.71 19.15
N ILE A 358 17.61 -5.44 19.28
CA ILE A 358 19.01 -5.02 19.21
C ILE A 358 19.61 -5.20 20.61
N SER A 359 20.71 -5.97 20.70
CA SER A 359 21.44 -6.14 21.96
C SER A 359 22.01 -4.80 22.42
N TYR A 360 21.94 -4.51 23.72
CA TYR A 360 22.55 -3.31 24.32
C TYR A 360 24.06 -3.20 24.08
N GLU A 361 24.74 -4.33 23.85
CA GLU A 361 26.17 -4.38 23.57
C GLU A 361 26.50 -4.07 22.10
N ASN A 362 25.51 -4.12 21.21
CA ASN A 362 25.68 -3.86 19.80
C ASN A 362 25.60 -2.35 19.54
N ASN A 363 26.71 -1.75 19.09
CA ASN A 363 26.75 -0.36 18.64
C ASN A 363 26.17 -0.23 17.22
N VAL A 364 24.89 -0.59 17.06
CA VAL A 364 24.15 -0.53 15.79
C VAL A 364 23.51 0.84 15.64
N LYS A 365 23.64 1.41 14.44
CA LYS A 365 22.87 2.59 14.06
C LYS A 365 21.50 2.19 13.55
N PHE A 366 20.45 2.62 14.24
CA PHE A 366 19.08 2.37 13.81
C PHE A 366 18.46 3.61 13.14
N ILE A 367 17.92 3.43 11.94
CA ILE A 367 17.18 4.44 11.19
C ILE A 367 15.70 3.98 11.19
N PRO A 368 14.80 4.69 11.90
CA PRO A 368 13.40 4.27 11.96
C PRO A 368 12.73 4.45 10.60
N LEU A 369 12.01 3.42 10.17
CA LEU A 369 11.19 3.42 8.97
C LEU A 369 9.91 2.63 9.29
N PRO A 370 8.87 3.26 9.84
CA PRO A 370 7.60 2.62 10.16
C PRO A 370 7.03 1.81 8.99
N TYR A 371 6.52 0.62 9.28
CA TYR A 371 5.89 -0.29 8.34
C TYR A 371 4.47 -0.60 8.82
N LEU A 372 3.51 0.24 8.41
CA LEU A 372 2.14 0.21 8.94
C LEU A 372 1.39 -1.09 8.62
N GLY A 373 1.67 -1.76 7.49
CA GLY A 373 1.15 -3.11 7.20
C GLY A 373 1.67 -4.22 8.15
N PHE A 374 2.57 -3.89 9.06
CA PHE A 374 3.13 -4.77 10.08
C PHE A 374 2.83 -4.31 11.51
N SER A 375 3.23 -3.09 11.87
CA SER A 375 3.08 -2.56 13.22
C SER A 375 1.72 -1.89 13.48
N GLY A 376 0.88 -1.77 12.45
CA GLY A 376 -0.32 -0.94 12.50
C GLY A 376 0.02 0.50 12.89
N ARG A 377 -0.88 1.13 13.63
CA ARG A 377 -0.78 2.55 14.05
C ARG A 377 0.29 2.86 15.10
N GLU A 378 0.92 1.86 15.74
CA GLU A 378 1.83 2.05 16.88
C GLU A 378 2.90 3.13 16.61
N PHE A 379 3.53 3.08 15.42
CA PHE A 379 4.60 4.00 15.03
C PHE A 379 4.18 5.03 13.99
N SER A 380 2.87 5.18 13.73
CA SER A 380 2.34 6.13 12.74
C SER A 380 2.60 7.60 13.08
N HIS A 381 2.94 7.90 14.34
CA HIS A 381 3.22 9.24 14.85
C HIS A 381 4.68 9.68 14.69
N ILE A 382 5.57 8.77 14.31
CA ILE A 382 7.00 9.08 14.13
C ILE A 382 7.18 9.87 12.84
N ASP A 383 7.98 10.93 12.92
CA ASP A 383 8.39 11.71 11.75
C ASP A 383 9.53 10.99 11.02
N TYR A 384 9.29 10.61 9.77
CA TYR A 384 10.25 9.95 8.90
C TYR A 384 10.06 10.39 7.47
N GLU A 385 11.11 10.29 6.65
CA GLU A 385 10.98 10.56 5.22
C GLU A 385 11.89 9.68 4.36
N TYR A 386 11.46 9.41 3.13
CA TYR A 386 12.24 8.61 2.19
C TYR A 386 12.16 9.08 0.73
N ILE A 387 11.15 9.86 0.35
CA ILE A 387 10.99 10.39 -1.01
C ILE A 387 11.80 11.67 -1.21
N GLY A 388 12.39 11.83 -2.39
CA GLY A 388 12.95 13.10 -2.85
C GLY A 388 14.10 13.64 -2.01
N GLY A 389 14.20 14.97 -1.96
CA GLY A 389 15.23 15.66 -1.19
C GLY A 389 15.02 15.53 0.32
N LYS A 390 13.76 15.49 0.78
CA LYS A 390 13.41 15.24 2.19
C LYS A 390 13.92 13.88 2.63
N GLY A 391 13.69 12.84 1.83
CA GLY A 391 14.17 11.48 2.10
C GLY A 391 15.70 11.39 2.12
N PHE A 392 16.37 12.02 1.17
CA PHE A 392 17.83 12.13 1.21
C PHE A 392 18.31 12.79 2.51
N ASN A 393 17.73 13.93 2.89
CA ASN A 393 18.10 14.62 4.12
C ASN A 393 17.81 13.78 5.38
N TYR A 394 16.73 13.01 5.36
CA TYR A 394 16.39 12.08 6.43
C TYR A 394 17.49 11.04 6.62
N PHE A 395 17.86 10.30 5.57
CA PHE A 395 18.95 9.31 5.66
C PHE A 395 20.28 9.97 6.03
N LYS A 396 20.61 11.11 5.40
CA LYS A 396 21.83 11.88 5.66
C LYS A 396 22.00 12.22 7.14
N LYS A 397 20.92 12.68 7.80
CA LYS A 397 20.91 12.98 9.24
C LYS A 397 21.38 11.81 10.11
N TYR A 398 21.04 10.57 9.75
CA TYR A 398 21.50 9.40 10.50
C TYR A 398 22.91 8.98 10.08
N LEU A 399 23.23 9.08 8.80
CA LEU A 399 24.48 8.55 8.24
C LEU A 399 25.71 9.44 8.49
N GLU A 400 25.52 10.75 8.71
CA GLU A 400 26.61 11.69 9.04
C GLU A 400 26.94 11.77 10.54
N ASN A 401 25.98 11.43 11.41
CA ASN A 401 26.19 11.31 12.86
C ASN A 401 26.77 9.94 13.22
#